data_AF-A0A4Y7Q9F4-F1
#
_entry.id   AF-A0A4Y7Q9F4-F1
#
_cell.length_a   1.000
_cell.length_b   1.000
_cell.length_c   1.000
_cell.angle_alpha   90.00
_cell.angle_beta   90.00
_cell.angle_gamma   90.00
#
_symmetry.space_group_name_H-M   'P 1'
#
loop_
_entity.id
_entity.type
_entity.pdbx_description
1 polymer ?
#
loop_
_entity_poly.entity_id
_entity_poly.type
_entity_poly.pdbx_seq_one_letter_code
_entity_poly.pdbx_strand_id
1 'polypeptide(L)'
;MKFKLSCSVGLLALICASNSVAGPLSRRSAVTLQVLNDSVDKKLGCSATQIAILRGAIADAIPISIGAATTLSQPNVVTTEGVKTFLGSITEIDLASQVPRRFTNVAHGLSGQLTEITDLDEGNSAQTLRFYCPAKGTTEAEGNPCQSTSDAVAENFAEGSSNKIALCPSFFAGVSRATDVESYEASRVAEKISLFGAPGNPDAKPSSCLLLSKGKRAKNAENWALVSFVINADPGRFVPCTTQPEKRATGVSSCARPSPSKSASTTVTSQNTATTKSVPRPTATAKPPKPPTPVTPPAGPPPAGPPKPPPSPPKPPKPPS
;
A
#
# COMPACT_ATOMS: atom_id res chain seq x y z
N MET A 1 4.01 -5.38 -23.01
CA MET A 1 3.03 -4.49 -22.36
C MET A 1 3.56 -4.18 -20.96
N LYS A 2 3.63 -2.92 -20.57
CA LYS A 2 3.96 -2.53 -19.19
C LYS A 2 2.65 -2.55 -18.40
N PHE A 3 2.53 -3.43 -17.42
CA PHE A 3 1.39 -3.41 -16.50
C PHE A 3 1.57 -2.19 -15.59
N LYS A 4 0.56 -1.32 -15.55
CA LYS A 4 0.46 -0.31 -14.49
C LYS A 4 -0.33 -0.97 -13.38
N LEU A 5 0.30 -1.18 -12.23
CA LEU A 5 -0.42 -1.67 -11.06
C LEU A 5 -1.20 -0.53 -10.43
N SER A 6 -2.24 -0.88 -9.68
CA SER A 6 -2.93 0.05 -8.80
C SER A 6 -2.00 0.62 -7.74
N CYS A 7 -2.30 1.84 -7.32
CA CYS A 7 -1.57 2.55 -6.28
C CYS A 7 -1.44 1.70 -5.00
N SER A 8 -2.44 0.87 -4.69
CA SER A 8 -2.48 -0.01 -3.51
C SER A 8 -1.42 -1.13 -3.57
N VAL A 9 -1.26 -1.79 -4.72
CA VAL A 9 -0.23 -2.84 -4.91
C VAL A 9 1.17 -2.21 -5.03
N GLY A 10 1.28 -1.07 -5.72
CA GLY A 10 2.51 -0.28 -5.77
C GLY A 10 2.99 0.13 -4.38
N LEU A 11 2.07 0.64 -3.54
CA LEU A 11 2.38 1.04 -2.16
C LEU A 11 2.86 -0.14 -1.31
N LEU A 12 2.25 -1.31 -1.44
CA LEU A 12 2.70 -2.52 -0.76
C LEU A 12 4.12 -2.94 -1.18
N ALA A 13 4.43 -2.85 -2.47
CA ALA A 13 5.77 -3.13 -2.97
C ALA A 13 6.80 -2.17 -2.39
N LEU A 14 6.48 -0.89 -2.31
CA LEU A 14 7.36 0.16 -1.80
C LEU A 14 7.63 0.01 -0.30
N ILE A 15 6.60 -0.27 0.48
CA ILE A 15 6.74 -0.47 1.93
C ILE A 15 7.49 -1.78 2.22
N CYS A 16 7.25 -2.84 1.43
CA CYS A 16 8.02 -4.07 1.53
C CYS A 16 9.48 -3.86 1.09
N ALA A 17 9.75 -3.04 0.06
CA ALA A 17 11.08 -2.73 -0.43
C ALA A 17 11.88 -1.92 0.58
N SER A 18 11.27 -0.89 1.17
CA SER A 18 11.83 -0.13 2.28
C SER A 18 12.23 -1.09 3.42
N ASN A 19 11.37 -2.03 3.84
CA ASN A 19 11.75 -3.01 4.87
C ASN A 19 12.84 -4.04 4.46
N SER A 20 13.22 -4.10 3.17
CA SER A 20 14.29 -4.97 2.66
C SER A 20 15.63 -4.28 2.50
N VAL A 21 15.60 -2.97 2.20
CA VAL A 21 16.77 -2.17 1.77
C VAL A 21 17.06 -1.05 2.77
N ALA A 22 16.04 -0.53 3.46
CA ALA A 22 16.19 0.27 4.67
C ALA A 22 16.51 -0.63 5.85
N GLY A 23 17.27 -0.13 6.82
CA GLY A 23 17.23 -0.70 8.16
C GLY A 23 15.76 -0.87 8.57
N PRO A 24 15.35 -2.03 9.12
CA PRO A 24 13.94 -2.26 9.42
C PRO A 24 13.43 -1.10 10.28
N LEU A 25 12.36 -0.43 9.87
CA LEU A 25 11.57 0.46 10.73
C LEU A 25 11.56 -0.17 12.11
N SER A 26 12.16 0.51 13.09
CA SER A 26 12.59 -0.08 14.36
C SER A 26 11.55 -1.07 14.84
N ARG A 27 11.91 -2.35 14.72
CA ARG A 27 10.99 -3.50 14.82
C ARG A 27 10.07 -3.28 16.02
N ARG A 28 8.74 -3.29 15.81
CA ARG A 28 7.66 -3.38 16.83
C ARG A 28 6.87 -2.10 17.18
N SER A 29 7.06 -0.98 16.49
CA SER A 29 6.36 0.28 16.82
C SER A 29 5.24 0.60 15.81
N ALA A 30 4.15 1.22 16.26
CA ALA A 30 3.24 1.92 15.35
C ALA A 30 4.06 2.95 14.53
N VAL A 31 3.82 3.00 13.23
CA VAL A 31 4.47 3.97 12.35
C VAL A 31 3.55 5.19 12.26
N THR A 32 4.09 6.38 12.46
CA THR A 32 3.36 7.62 12.14
C THR A 32 3.45 7.86 10.65
N LEU A 33 2.29 7.91 9.98
CA LEU A 33 2.22 8.21 8.57
C LEU A 33 2.08 9.72 8.38
N GLN A 34 2.98 10.31 7.59
CA GLN A 34 2.92 11.73 7.28
C GLN A 34 3.03 11.97 5.78
N VAL A 35 2.39 13.01 5.27
CA VAL A 35 2.51 13.43 3.87
C VAL A 35 2.79 14.92 3.78
N LEU A 36 3.80 15.30 3.00
CA LEU A 36 4.09 16.70 2.71
C LEU A 36 2.98 17.27 1.85
N ASN A 37 2.29 18.30 2.34
CA ASN A 37 1.25 19.02 1.63
C ASN A 37 1.87 20.14 0.77
N ASP A 38 1.34 20.37 -0.44
CA ASP A 38 1.83 21.36 -1.41
C ASP A 38 1.54 22.84 -1.05
N SER A 39 0.92 23.09 0.10
CA SER A 39 0.64 24.44 0.64
C SER A 39 1.87 25.32 0.83
N VAL A 40 3.03 24.72 1.15
CA VAL A 40 4.29 25.43 1.38
C VAL A 40 5.33 25.07 0.31
N ASP A 41 5.54 23.78 0.07
CA ASP A 41 6.45 23.29 -0.96
C ASP A 41 5.68 22.73 -2.15
N LYS A 42 5.49 23.56 -3.19
CA LYS A 42 4.83 23.13 -4.42
C LYS A 42 5.68 22.24 -5.31
N LYS A 43 6.98 22.12 -5.05
CA LYS A 43 7.91 21.31 -5.86
C LYS A 43 7.94 19.87 -5.39
N LEU A 44 7.83 19.64 -4.08
CA LEU A 44 7.89 18.32 -3.46
C LEU A 44 6.59 17.91 -2.77
N GLY A 45 5.67 18.84 -2.49
CA GLY A 45 4.43 18.56 -1.80
C GLY A 45 3.37 17.87 -2.66
N CYS A 46 2.52 17.11 -2.00
CA CYS A 46 1.38 16.44 -2.58
C CYS A 46 0.16 17.37 -2.60
N SER A 47 -0.49 17.47 -3.75
CA SER A 47 -1.80 18.12 -3.87
C SER A 47 -2.90 17.38 -3.10
N ALA A 48 -3.99 18.07 -2.79
CA ALA A 48 -5.16 17.48 -2.13
C ALA A 48 -5.68 16.21 -2.84
N THR A 49 -5.67 16.20 -4.17
CA THR A 49 -6.05 15.02 -4.97
C THR A 49 -5.07 13.86 -4.78
N GLN A 50 -3.77 14.12 -4.79
CA GLN A 50 -2.76 13.08 -4.55
C GLN A 50 -2.85 12.52 -3.13
N ILE A 51 -3.07 13.37 -2.13
CA ILE A 51 -3.29 12.96 -0.74
C ILE A 51 -4.53 12.06 -0.63
N ALA A 52 -5.63 12.41 -1.30
CA ALA A 52 -6.83 11.58 -1.32
C ALA A 52 -6.57 10.19 -1.95
N ILE A 53 -5.83 10.13 -3.07
CA ILE A 53 -5.42 8.88 -3.71
C ILE A 53 -4.55 8.04 -2.77
N LEU A 54 -3.57 8.66 -2.11
CA LEU A 54 -2.69 7.98 -1.15
C LEU A 54 -3.48 7.40 0.04
N ARG A 55 -4.45 8.15 0.59
CA ARG A 55 -5.35 7.65 1.65
C ARG A 55 -6.13 6.42 1.18
N GLY A 56 -6.66 6.44 -0.04
CA GLY A 56 -7.33 5.28 -0.64
C GLY A 56 -6.39 4.08 -0.79
N ALA A 57 -5.17 4.31 -1.29
CA ALA A 57 -4.17 3.26 -1.45
C ALA A 57 -3.75 2.62 -0.11
N ILE A 58 -3.59 3.43 0.95
CA ILE A 58 -3.32 2.96 2.31
C ILE A 58 -4.49 2.11 2.83
N ALA A 59 -5.72 2.59 2.67
CA ALA A 59 -6.92 1.89 3.12
C ALA A 59 -7.07 0.52 2.45
N ASP A 60 -6.73 0.40 1.16
CA ASP A 60 -6.72 -0.88 0.44
C ASP A 60 -5.56 -1.80 0.84
N ALA A 61 -4.37 -1.23 1.08
CA ALA A 61 -3.16 -1.97 1.39
C ALA A 61 -3.27 -2.74 2.73
N ILE A 62 -4.01 -2.22 3.70
CA ILE A 62 -4.23 -2.85 5.02
C ILE A 62 -4.91 -4.24 4.89
N PRO A 63 -6.13 -4.38 4.35
CA PRO A 63 -6.80 -5.68 4.25
C PRO A 63 -6.06 -6.64 3.32
N ILE A 64 -5.37 -6.15 2.27
CA ILE A 64 -4.53 -6.99 1.40
C ILE A 64 -3.36 -7.58 2.20
N SER A 65 -2.69 -6.77 3.02
CA SER A 65 -1.60 -7.23 3.88
C SER A 65 -2.08 -8.24 4.93
N ILE A 66 -3.21 -7.97 5.58
CA ILE A 66 -3.81 -8.89 6.57
C ILE A 66 -4.17 -10.22 5.92
N GLY A 67 -4.80 -10.20 4.75
CA GLY A 67 -5.13 -11.40 3.98
C GLY A 67 -3.88 -12.19 3.62
N ALA A 68 -2.85 -11.52 3.10
CA ALA A 68 -1.57 -12.14 2.77
C ALA A 68 -0.89 -12.77 3.99
N ALA A 69 -0.86 -12.07 5.12
CA ALA A 69 -0.32 -12.58 6.38
C ALA A 69 -1.06 -13.85 6.82
N THR A 70 -2.39 -13.83 6.76
CA THR A 70 -3.25 -14.93 7.18
C THR A 70 -3.03 -16.16 6.30
N THR A 71 -3.08 -16.00 4.98
CA THR A 71 -2.88 -17.09 4.01
C THR A 71 -1.48 -17.69 4.10
N LEU A 72 -0.44 -16.86 4.16
CA LEU A 72 0.95 -17.34 4.20
C LEU A 72 1.38 -17.88 5.57
N SER A 73 0.55 -17.72 6.61
CA SER A 73 0.77 -18.35 7.92
C SER A 73 0.10 -19.73 8.02
N GLN A 74 -0.63 -20.17 6.98
CA GLN A 74 -1.29 -21.48 7.01
C GLN A 74 -0.26 -22.63 6.94
N PRO A 75 -0.52 -23.77 7.60
CA PRO A 75 0.34 -24.95 7.51
C PRO A 75 0.52 -25.40 6.07
N ASN A 76 1.72 -25.87 5.72
CA ASN A 76 2.03 -26.42 4.39
C ASN A 76 1.85 -25.44 3.21
N VAL A 77 1.59 -24.14 3.44
CA VAL A 77 1.41 -23.16 2.35
C VAL A 77 2.67 -23.02 1.47
N VAL A 78 3.85 -23.34 2.02
CA VAL A 78 5.12 -23.38 1.28
C VAL A 78 5.11 -24.38 0.11
N THR A 79 4.24 -25.39 0.17
CA THR A 79 4.12 -26.42 -0.87
C THR A 79 3.20 -26.01 -2.03
N THR A 80 2.46 -24.91 -1.87
CA THR A 80 1.44 -24.45 -2.82
C THR A 80 2.06 -23.93 -4.12
N GLU A 81 1.25 -23.92 -5.17
CA GLU A 81 1.69 -23.41 -6.47
C GLU A 81 2.00 -21.91 -6.40
N GLY A 82 1.18 -21.13 -5.68
CA GLY A 82 1.40 -19.70 -5.49
C GLY A 82 2.76 -19.40 -4.85
N VAL A 83 3.10 -20.07 -3.73
CA VAL A 83 4.40 -19.83 -3.07
C VAL A 83 5.57 -20.26 -3.96
N LYS A 84 5.50 -21.43 -4.60
CA LYS A 84 6.57 -21.92 -5.49
C LYS A 84 6.77 -21.02 -6.72
N THR A 85 5.70 -20.52 -7.29
CA THR A 85 5.73 -19.65 -8.46
C THR A 85 6.31 -18.29 -8.08
N PHE A 86 5.76 -17.63 -7.07
CA PHE A 86 6.09 -16.24 -6.79
C PHE A 86 7.22 -16.03 -5.78
N LEU A 87 7.46 -16.92 -4.82
CA LEU A 87 8.57 -16.80 -3.85
C LEU A 87 9.72 -17.78 -4.12
N GLY A 88 9.53 -18.75 -5.01
CA GLY A 88 10.57 -19.70 -5.40
C GLY A 88 10.80 -20.77 -4.31
N SER A 89 12.06 -21.04 -4.00
CA SER A 89 12.47 -22.10 -3.06
C SER A 89 12.64 -21.55 -1.64
N ILE A 90 11.59 -20.92 -1.10
CA ILE A 90 11.56 -20.46 0.30
C ILE A 90 11.29 -21.64 1.24
N THR A 91 11.95 -21.70 2.40
CA THR A 91 11.66 -22.70 3.44
C THR A 91 10.47 -22.28 4.30
N GLU A 92 9.87 -23.22 5.03
CA GLU A 92 8.78 -22.89 5.97
C GLU A 92 9.26 -21.95 7.09
N ILE A 93 10.48 -22.17 7.60
CA ILE A 93 11.10 -21.31 8.63
C ILE A 93 11.33 -19.90 8.08
N ASP A 94 11.88 -19.77 6.87
CA ASP A 94 12.09 -18.47 6.24
C ASP A 94 10.77 -17.76 6.00
N LEU A 95 9.77 -18.45 5.45
CA LEU A 95 8.43 -17.90 5.21
C LEU A 95 7.82 -17.38 6.51
N ALA A 96 7.78 -18.20 7.56
CA ALA A 96 7.26 -17.82 8.87
C ALA A 96 8.00 -16.62 9.48
N SER A 97 9.32 -16.51 9.27
CA SER A 97 10.11 -15.38 9.76
C SER A 97 9.85 -14.07 9.00
N GLN A 98 9.46 -14.16 7.73
CA GLN A 98 9.26 -13.03 6.85
C GLN A 98 7.83 -12.50 6.88
N VAL A 99 6.81 -13.36 7.05
CA VAL A 99 5.39 -12.96 7.06
C VAL A 99 5.11 -11.82 8.05
N PRO A 100 5.54 -11.88 9.33
CA PRO A 100 5.33 -10.77 10.26
C PRO A 100 6.00 -9.47 9.79
N ARG A 101 7.21 -9.56 9.21
CA ARG A 101 7.98 -8.40 8.76
C ARG A 101 7.35 -7.73 7.53
N ARG A 102 6.88 -8.54 6.59
CA ARG A 102 6.39 -8.12 5.28
C ARG A 102 4.92 -7.69 5.29
N PHE A 103 4.11 -8.28 6.16
CA PHE A 103 2.66 -8.08 6.11
C PHE A 103 2.06 -7.68 7.45
N THR A 104 2.30 -8.39 8.54
CA THR A 104 1.67 -8.05 9.84
C THR A 104 2.10 -6.68 10.34
N ASN A 105 3.40 -6.41 10.35
CA ASN A 105 3.94 -5.12 10.78
C ASN A 105 3.58 -4.00 9.81
N VAL A 106 3.52 -4.31 8.51
CA VAL A 106 3.12 -3.35 7.47
C VAL A 106 1.65 -2.96 7.65
N ALA A 107 0.74 -3.92 7.81
CA ALA A 107 -0.67 -3.65 8.08
C ALA A 107 -0.85 -2.82 9.35
N HIS A 108 -0.15 -3.19 10.43
CA HIS A 108 -0.21 -2.45 11.69
C HIS A 108 0.30 -1.02 11.54
N GLY A 109 1.43 -0.82 10.87
CA GLY A 109 1.99 0.52 10.60
C GLY A 109 1.09 1.36 9.71
N LEU A 110 0.44 0.75 8.72
CA LEU A 110 -0.48 1.42 7.80
C LEU A 110 -1.83 1.82 8.42
N SER A 111 -2.25 1.16 9.51
CA SER A 111 -3.48 1.49 10.23
C SER A 111 -3.44 2.85 10.95
N GLY A 112 -2.29 3.52 10.99
CA GLY A 112 -2.16 4.87 11.52
C GLY A 112 -2.90 5.92 10.67
N GLN A 113 -3.21 7.07 11.26
CA GLN A 113 -3.75 8.20 10.52
C GLN A 113 -2.65 8.84 9.66
N LEU A 114 -2.95 9.12 8.38
CA LEU A 114 -2.08 9.92 7.52
C LEU A 114 -2.24 11.41 7.86
N THR A 115 -1.25 11.96 8.54
CA THR A 115 -1.19 13.38 8.92
C THR A 115 -0.51 14.22 7.85
N GLU A 116 -1.03 15.40 7.56
CA GLU A 116 -0.41 16.33 6.62
C GLU A 116 0.64 17.19 7.34
N ILE A 117 1.80 17.38 6.71
CA ILE A 117 2.91 18.20 7.23
C ILE A 117 3.31 19.26 6.20
N THR A 118 3.96 20.33 6.65
CA THR A 118 4.43 21.44 5.80
C THR A 118 5.94 21.47 5.62
N ASP A 119 6.67 20.65 6.37
CA ASP A 119 8.13 20.56 6.35
C ASP A 119 8.53 19.08 6.33
N LEU A 120 9.38 18.69 5.38
CA LEU A 120 9.78 17.29 5.16
C LEU A 120 10.85 16.80 6.15
N ASP A 121 11.55 17.70 6.84
CA ASP A 121 12.66 17.42 7.75
C ASP A 121 12.29 17.62 9.23
N GLU A 122 11.43 18.60 9.54
CA GLU A 122 11.04 18.90 10.91
C GLU A 122 10.32 17.72 11.58
N GLY A 123 10.76 17.30 12.77
CA GLY A 123 10.10 16.25 13.56
C GLY A 123 10.21 14.83 13.00
N ASN A 124 11.15 14.58 12.09
CA ASN A 124 11.38 13.24 11.56
C ASN A 124 11.94 12.30 12.64
N SER A 125 11.49 11.04 12.63
CA SER A 125 11.96 10.00 13.55
C SER A 125 12.09 8.65 12.83
N ALA A 126 12.77 7.70 13.47
CA ALA A 126 12.85 6.32 12.98
C ALA A 126 11.48 5.60 12.90
N GLN A 127 10.44 6.14 13.55
CA GLN A 127 9.07 5.61 13.54
C GLN A 127 8.13 6.40 12.61
N THR A 128 8.65 7.39 11.90
CA THR A 128 7.85 8.20 10.97
C THR A 128 8.11 7.73 9.55
N LEU A 129 7.04 7.46 8.79
CA LEU A 129 7.09 7.22 7.35
C LEU A 129 6.49 8.44 6.64
N ARG A 130 7.32 9.14 5.86
CA ARG A 130 6.95 10.37 5.17
C ARG A 130 6.76 10.12 3.69
N PHE A 131 5.65 10.59 3.16
CA PHE A 131 5.38 10.63 1.73
C PHE A 131 5.52 12.05 1.23
N TYR A 132 6.06 12.20 0.03
CA TYR A 132 6.09 13.47 -0.68
C TYR A 132 5.93 13.21 -2.18
N CYS A 133 5.54 14.22 -2.95
CA CYS A 133 5.16 14.09 -4.34
C CYS A 133 5.92 15.10 -5.21
N PRO A 134 7.11 14.74 -5.72
CA PRO A 134 7.83 15.61 -6.64
C PRO A 134 6.99 15.99 -7.85
N ALA A 135 6.81 17.29 -8.06
CA ALA A 135 6.12 17.82 -9.20
C ALA A 135 6.84 17.47 -10.51
N LYS A 136 6.07 17.41 -11.61
CA LYS A 136 6.65 17.16 -12.93
C LYS A 136 7.60 18.31 -13.30
N GLY A 137 8.87 17.98 -13.51
CA GLY A 137 9.91 18.95 -13.86
C GLY A 137 10.81 19.36 -12.70
N THR A 138 10.52 18.94 -11.47
CA THR A 138 11.45 19.09 -10.34
C THR A 138 12.72 18.27 -10.62
N THR A 139 13.88 18.85 -10.38
CA THR A 139 15.20 18.26 -10.65
C THR A 139 15.74 17.50 -9.43
N GLU A 140 16.75 16.66 -9.65
CA GLU A 140 17.45 15.95 -8.56
C GLU A 140 18.08 16.92 -7.54
N ALA A 141 18.64 18.04 -8.03
CA ALA A 141 19.19 19.11 -7.17
C ALA A 141 18.12 19.79 -6.30
N GLU A 142 16.85 19.69 -6.69
CA GLU A 142 15.70 20.19 -5.92
C GLU A 142 15.07 19.09 -5.05
N GLY A 143 15.72 17.94 -4.90
CA GLY A 143 15.26 16.83 -4.07
C GLY A 143 14.27 15.89 -4.74
N ASN A 144 14.22 15.84 -6.08
CA ASN A 144 13.43 14.84 -6.80
C ASN A 144 14.25 13.58 -7.14
N PRO A 145 14.09 12.46 -6.43
CA PRO A 145 14.77 11.21 -6.76
C PRO A 145 14.04 10.42 -7.87
N CYS A 146 12.88 10.88 -8.34
CA CYS A 146 12.07 10.15 -9.30
C CYS A 146 12.68 10.15 -10.69
N GLN A 147 12.86 8.95 -11.24
CA GLN A 147 13.11 8.76 -12.66
C GLN A 147 11.79 8.68 -13.42
N SER A 148 11.82 8.93 -14.73
CA SER A 148 10.62 8.95 -15.59
C SER A 148 9.80 7.64 -15.60
N THR A 149 10.40 6.54 -15.15
CA THR A 149 9.79 5.21 -15.09
C THR A 149 9.52 4.71 -13.67
N SER A 150 9.93 5.44 -12.64
CA SER A 150 9.75 5.05 -11.24
C SER A 150 8.34 5.38 -10.81
N ASP A 151 7.64 4.43 -10.17
CA ASP A 151 6.37 4.72 -9.49
C ASP A 151 6.63 5.42 -8.15
N ALA A 152 7.64 4.99 -7.41
CA ALA A 152 8.13 5.74 -6.27
C ALA A 152 9.57 5.37 -5.96
N VAL A 153 10.21 6.16 -5.12
CA VAL A 153 11.57 5.93 -4.64
C VAL A 153 11.57 5.99 -3.12
N ALA A 154 12.07 4.93 -2.49
CA ALA A 154 12.34 4.94 -1.06
C ALA A 154 13.73 5.50 -0.83
N GLU A 155 13.84 6.61 -0.10
CA GLU A 155 15.12 7.17 0.28
C GLU A 155 15.49 6.67 1.66
N ASN A 156 16.52 5.83 1.69
CA ASN A 156 17.18 5.44 2.93
C ASN A 156 18.54 6.10 2.94
N PHE A 157 18.67 7.21 3.65
CA PHE A 157 19.99 7.66 4.02
C PHE A 157 20.51 6.72 5.13
N ALA A 158 21.79 6.76 5.50
CA ALA A 158 22.40 5.80 6.43
C ALA A 158 21.75 5.78 7.85
N GLU A 159 22.23 4.88 8.72
CA GLU A 159 21.82 4.77 10.14
C GLU A 159 21.55 6.14 10.79
N GLY A 160 20.31 6.36 11.23
CA GLY A 160 19.88 7.61 11.87
C GLY A 160 19.05 8.57 11.00
N SER A 161 18.62 8.16 9.81
CA SER A 161 17.96 9.06 8.86
C SER A 161 16.54 8.65 8.45
N SER A 162 15.85 9.62 7.85
CA SER A 162 14.41 9.72 7.60
C SER A 162 13.84 8.64 6.68
N ASN A 163 12.77 7.95 7.12
CA ASN A 163 12.03 7.05 6.23
C ASN A 163 11.14 7.91 5.30
N LYS A 164 11.67 8.25 4.12
CA LYS A 164 10.96 9.03 3.11
C LYS A 164 10.65 8.19 1.88
N ILE A 165 9.46 8.39 1.31
CA ILE A 165 9.03 7.80 0.04
C ILE A 165 8.57 8.92 -0.88
N ALA A 166 9.30 9.10 -1.98
CA ALA A 166 8.93 9.97 -3.07
C ALA A 166 7.90 9.27 -3.96
N LEU A 167 6.65 9.73 -3.96
CA LEU A 167 5.59 9.23 -4.84
C LEU A 167 5.70 9.92 -6.19
N CYS A 168 6.25 9.22 -7.18
CA CYS A 168 6.51 9.78 -8.49
C CYS A 168 5.22 9.93 -9.29
N PRO A 169 5.21 10.79 -10.34
CA PRO A 169 3.99 11.04 -11.12
C PRO A 169 3.31 9.79 -11.68
N SER A 170 4.06 8.72 -11.99
CA SER A 170 3.46 7.49 -12.53
C SER A 170 2.69 6.68 -11.48
N PHE A 171 2.98 6.82 -10.18
CA PHE A 171 2.18 6.23 -9.10
C PHE A 171 0.72 6.66 -9.20
N PHE A 172 0.49 7.96 -9.36
CA PHE A 172 -0.85 8.53 -9.46
C PHE A 172 -1.53 8.26 -10.81
N ALA A 173 -0.78 7.76 -11.79
CA ALA A 173 -1.30 7.33 -13.09
C ALA A 173 -1.66 5.83 -13.10
N GLY A 174 -1.64 5.17 -11.94
CA GLY A 174 -2.08 3.78 -11.76
C GLY A 174 -3.57 3.59 -12.05
N VAL A 175 -3.95 2.34 -12.36
CA VAL A 175 -5.35 1.95 -12.62
C VAL A 175 -6.02 1.51 -11.32
N SER A 176 -7.32 1.21 -11.39
CA SER A 176 -8.03 0.65 -10.24
C SER A 176 -7.56 -0.77 -9.92
N ARG A 177 -7.68 -1.20 -8.67
CA ARG A 177 -7.42 -2.60 -8.27
C ARG A 177 -8.29 -3.59 -9.05
N ALA A 178 -9.52 -3.23 -9.39
CA ALA A 178 -10.38 -4.08 -10.21
C ALA A 178 -9.77 -4.32 -11.60
N THR A 179 -9.18 -3.29 -12.20
CA THR A 179 -8.47 -3.39 -13.48
C THR A 179 -7.23 -4.28 -13.38
N ASP A 180 -6.51 -4.26 -12.27
CA ASP A 180 -5.39 -5.18 -12.03
C ASP A 180 -5.88 -6.63 -11.98
N VAL A 181 -6.97 -6.90 -11.26
CA VAL A 181 -7.55 -8.25 -11.14
C VAL A 181 -8.00 -8.75 -12.51
N GLU A 182 -8.70 -7.93 -13.30
CA GLU A 182 -9.10 -8.26 -14.67
C GLU A 182 -7.89 -8.58 -15.57
N SER A 183 -6.83 -7.78 -15.45
CA SER A 183 -5.59 -7.95 -16.21
C SER A 183 -4.84 -9.22 -15.82
N TYR A 184 -4.82 -9.53 -14.53
CA TYR A 184 -4.28 -10.78 -14.00
C TYR A 184 -5.09 -11.98 -14.50
N GLU A 185 -6.42 -11.91 -14.44
CA GLU A 185 -7.31 -12.97 -14.92
C GLU A 185 -7.15 -13.24 -16.41
N ALA A 186 -7.07 -12.19 -17.24
CA ALA A 186 -6.78 -12.33 -18.66
C ALA A 186 -5.42 -13.01 -18.91
N SER A 187 -4.40 -12.63 -18.14
CA SER A 187 -3.06 -13.24 -18.23
C SER A 187 -3.06 -14.69 -17.76
N ARG A 188 -3.87 -15.01 -16.73
CA ARG A 188 -4.05 -16.35 -16.18
C ARG A 188 -4.70 -17.29 -17.18
N VAL A 189 -5.79 -16.86 -17.82
CA VAL A 189 -6.49 -17.62 -18.86
C VAL A 189 -5.60 -17.83 -20.08
N ALA A 190 -4.76 -16.86 -20.43
CA ALA A 190 -3.79 -16.97 -21.51
C ALA A 190 -2.51 -17.76 -21.17
N GLU A 191 -2.42 -18.34 -19.97
CA GLU A 191 -1.21 -19.04 -19.46
C GLU A 191 0.07 -18.19 -19.47
N LYS A 192 -0.09 -16.87 -19.34
CA LYS A 192 0.97 -15.85 -19.41
C LYS A 192 1.27 -15.22 -18.05
N ILE A 193 1.03 -15.93 -16.95
CA ILE A 193 1.26 -15.42 -15.58
C ILE A 193 2.73 -15.05 -15.37
N SER A 194 3.66 -15.74 -16.03
CA SER A 194 5.10 -15.41 -16.05
C SER A 194 5.41 -14.01 -16.61
N LEU A 195 4.48 -13.44 -17.40
CA LEU A 195 4.55 -12.11 -18.00
C LEU A 195 3.79 -11.05 -17.19
N PHE A 196 3.09 -11.44 -16.12
CA PHE A 196 2.46 -10.49 -15.22
C PHE A 196 3.58 -9.74 -14.47
N GLY A 197 3.80 -8.51 -14.90
CA GLY A 197 4.90 -7.66 -14.43
C GLY A 197 4.60 -7.08 -13.05
N ALA A 198 5.63 -6.98 -12.23
CA ALA A 198 5.56 -6.30 -10.94
C ALA A 198 5.85 -4.79 -11.10
N PRO A 199 5.61 -3.97 -10.06
CA PRO A 199 5.79 -2.52 -10.16
C PRO A 199 7.26 -2.20 -10.38
N GLY A 200 7.58 -1.25 -11.24
CA GLY A 200 8.94 -1.01 -11.71
C GLY A 200 9.86 -0.48 -10.61
N ASN A 201 10.78 -1.31 -10.12
CA ASN A 201 11.95 -0.84 -9.39
C ASN A 201 12.98 -0.21 -10.35
N PRO A 202 13.44 1.03 -10.12
CA PRO A 202 14.39 1.73 -11.00
C PRO A 202 15.77 1.06 -11.12
N ASP A 203 16.20 0.26 -10.13
CA ASP A 203 17.52 -0.40 -10.16
C ASP A 203 17.49 -1.82 -10.74
N ALA A 204 16.28 -2.36 -10.98
CA ALA A 204 16.11 -3.64 -11.64
C ALA A 204 15.81 -3.38 -13.12
N LYS A 205 16.74 -3.78 -14.01
CA LYS A 205 16.35 -4.07 -15.40
C LYS A 205 15.06 -4.92 -15.33
N PRO A 206 14.05 -4.69 -16.19
CA PRO A 206 12.78 -5.40 -16.14
C PRO A 206 12.94 -6.88 -16.54
N SER A 207 13.70 -7.65 -15.77
CA SER A 207 13.54 -9.08 -15.65
C SER A 207 12.34 -9.26 -14.73
N SER A 208 11.22 -9.74 -15.26
CA SER A 208 10.01 -10.01 -14.49
C SER A 208 10.36 -10.69 -13.16
N CYS A 209 9.62 -10.41 -12.08
CA CYS A 209 9.76 -11.08 -10.78
C CYS A 209 9.85 -12.61 -10.87
N LEU A 210 9.29 -13.18 -11.94
CA LEU A 210 9.29 -14.61 -12.22
C LEU A 210 10.49 -15.06 -13.07
N LEU A 211 11.23 -14.15 -13.71
CA LEU A 211 12.52 -14.43 -14.36
C LEU A 211 13.69 -14.47 -13.38
N LEU A 212 13.52 -13.99 -12.14
CA LEU A 212 14.51 -14.18 -11.08
C LEU A 212 14.69 -15.68 -10.78
N SER A 213 15.93 -16.10 -10.54
CA SER A 213 16.24 -17.45 -10.06
C SER A 213 15.46 -17.76 -8.77
N LYS A 214 15.05 -19.01 -8.56
CA LYS A 214 14.22 -19.42 -7.41
C LYS A 214 14.73 -18.93 -6.05
N GLY A 215 16.04 -18.91 -5.82
CA GLY A 215 16.64 -18.42 -4.56
C GLY A 215 16.68 -16.89 -4.38
N LYS A 216 16.34 -16.12 -5.42
CA LYS A 216 16.29 -14.64 -5.40
C LYS A 216 14.87 -14.09 -5.28
N ARG A 217 13.85 -14.86 -5.66
CA ARG A 217 12.43 -14.42 -5.64
C ARG A 217 11.97 -13.99 -4.24
N ALA A 218 12.18 -14.82 -3.22
CA ALA A 218 11.85 -14.48 -1.83
C ALA A 218 12.64 -13.30 -1.25
N LYS A 219 13.74 -12.86 -1.89
CA LYS A 219 14.52 -11.69 -1.47
C LYS A 219 14.09 -10.40 -2.18
N ASN A 220 13.29 -10.51 -3.25
CA ASN A 220 12.80 -9.37 -4.00
C ASN A 220 11.46 -8.90 -3.41
N ALA A 221 11.35 -7.60 -3.12
CA ALA A 221 10.16 -7.02 -2.49
C ALA A 221 8.93 -6.99 -3.39
N GLU A 222 9.13 -6.82 -4.69
CA GLU A 222 8.06 -6.81 -5.68
C GLU A 222 7.39 -8.20 -5.77
N ASN A 223 8.14 -9.30 -5.62
CA ASN A 223 7.60 -10.65 -5.51
C ASN A 223 6.66 -10.80 -4.29
N TRP A 224 6.96 -10.16 -3.15
CA TRP A 224 6.09 -10.18 -1.97
C TRP A 224 4.79 -9.37 -2.20
N ALA A 225 4.88 -8.21 -2.85
CA ALA A 225 3.70 -7.45 -3.23
C ALA A 225 2.85 -8.16 -4.29
N LEU A 226 3.50 -8.85 -5.22
CA LEU A 226 2.81 -9.67 -6.20
C LEU A 226 2.09 -10.84 -5.53
N VAL A 227 2.72 -11.51 -4.55
CA VAL A 227 2.06 -12.56 -3.76
C VAL A 227 0.82 -12.04 -3.04
N SER A 228 0.91 -10.90 -2.35
CA SER A 228 -0.26 -10.37 -1.62
C SER A 228 -1.41 -10.00 -2.56
N PHE A 229 -1.09 -9.45 -3.73
CA PHE A 229 -2.07 -9.24 -4.79
C PHE A 229 -2.69 -10.56 -5.28
N VAL A 230 -1.89 -11.58 -5.59
CA VAL A 230 -2.42 -12.86 -6.12
C VAL A 230 -3.19 -13.62 -5.05
N ILE A 231 -2.84 -13.53 -3.76
CA ILE A 231 -3.65 -14.10 -2.67
C ILE A 231 -5.06 -13.49 -2.68
N ASN A 232 -5.17 -12.21 -3.01
CA ASN A 232 -6.45 -11.56 -3.12
C ASN A 232 -7.20 -11.89 -4.43
N ALA A 233 -6.50 -11.95 -5.56
CA ALA A 233 -7.11 -12.17 -6.87
C ALA A 233 -7.43 -13.66 -7.15
N ASP A 234 -6.60 -14.58 -6.65
CA ASP A 234 -6.64 -16.02 -6.93
C ASP A 234 -6.22 -16.85 -5.70
N PRO A 235 -7.00 -16.81 -4.60
CA PRO A 235 -6.66 -17.47 -3.34
C PRO A 235 -6.49 -18.98 -3.48
N GLY A 236 -7.13 -19.60 -4.48
CA GLY A 236 -7.06 -21.04 -4.75
C GLY A 236 -5.63 -21.54 -5.02
N ARG A 237 -4.71 -20.68 -5.48
CA ARG A 237 -3.29 -21.04 -5.69
C ARG A 237 -2.50 -21.24 -4.41
N PHE A 238 -3.03 -20.78 -3.28
CA PHE A 238 -2.37 -20.83 -1.97
C PHE A 238 -3.04 -21.84 -1.03
N VAL A 239 -3.94 -22.69 -1.55
CA VAL A 239 -4.54 -23.77 -0.77
C VAL A 239 -3.58 -24.97 -0.80
N PRO A 240 -3.08 -25.44 0.35
CA PRO A 240 -2.26 -26.65 0.40
C PRO A 240 -3.04 -27.83 -0.18
N CYS A 241 -2.37 -28.71 -0.92
CA CYS A 241 -2.97 -29.99 -1.25
C CYS A 241 -3.24 -30.73 0.07
N THR A 242 -4.50 -30.83 0.47
CA THR A 242 -4.87 -31.72 1.56
C THR A 242 -4.61 -33.13 1.07
N THR A 243 -3.68 -33.83 1.73
CA THR A 243 -3.59 -35.29 1.59
C THR A 243 -4.94 -35.84 1.99
N GLN A 244 -5.74 -36.29 1.02
CA GLN A 244 -6.91 -37.09 1.36
C GLN A 244 -6.43 -38.30 2.17
N PRO A 245 -7.13 -38.67 3.25
CA PRO A 245 -6.88 -39.94 3.91
C PRO A 245 -7.05 -41.05 2.88
N GLU A 246 -6.04 -41.92 2.76
CA GLU A 246 -5.98 -43.04 1.83
C GLU A 246 -7.32 -43.79 1.77
N LYS A 247 -8.10 -43.56 0.71
CA LYS A 247 -9.09 -44.54 0.26
C LYS A 247 -8.78 -44.91 -1.18
N ARG A 248 -8.07 -46.03 -1.28
CA ARG A 248 -8.19 -47.10 -2.28
C ARG A 248 -8.30 -46.66 -3.76
N ALA A 249 -7.20 -46.93 -4.47
CA ALA A 249 -7.17 -47.48 -5.83
C ALA A 249 -7.99 -46.74 -6.91
N THR A 250 -7.54 -45.56 -7.30
CA THR A 250 -7.35 -45.18 -8.72
C THR A 250 -6.41 -43.98 -8.74
N GLY A 251 -5.25 -44.12 -9.39
CA GLY A 251 -4.12 -43.19 -9.33
C GLY A 251 -4.37 -41.87 -10.06
N VAL A 252 -5.17 -40.98 -9.47
CA VAL A 252 -5.27 -39.59 -9.90
C VAL A 252 -5.09 -38.71 -8.65
N SER A 253 -3.89 -38.15 -8.51
CA SER A 253 -3.61 -37.12 -7.50
C SER A 253 -4.51 -35.92 -7.79
N SER A 254 -5.48 -35.65 -6.90
CA SER A 254 -6.45 -34.55 -7.05
C SER A 254 -5.86 -33.14 -6.82
N CYS A 255 -4.52 -33.01 -6.76
CA CYS A 255 -3.85 -31.71 -6.90
C CYS A 255 -3.95 -31.15 -8.33
N ALA A 256 -4.55 -31.87 -9.27
CA ALA A 256 -4.90 -31.33 -10.57
C ALA A 256 -5.85 -30.14 -10.38
N ARG A 257 -5.28 -28.94 -10.56
CA ARG A 257 -5.94 -27.67 -10.85
C ARG A 257 -7.30 -27.96 -11.52
N PRO A 258 -8.43 -27.37 -11.09
CA PRO A 258 -9.64 -27.47 -11.89
C PRO A 258 -9.28 -26.97 -13.29
N SER A 259 -9.21 -27.89 -14.25
CA SER A 259 -8.98 -27.53 -15.63
C SER A 259 -10.07 -26.54 -16.02
N PRO A 260 -9.77 -25.51 -16.83
CA PRO A 260 -10.80 -24.71 -17.45
C PRO A 260 -11.50 -25.61 -18.48
N SER A 261 -12.38 -26.48 -18.00
CA SER A 261 -13.27 -27.25 -18.85
C SER A 261 -14.14 -26.24 -19.58
N LYS A 262 -13.99 -26.20 -20.91
CA LYS A 262 -14.92 -25.60 -21.85
C LYS A 262 -16.35 -26.03 -21.48
N SER A 263 -17.07 -25.20 -20.74
CA SER A 263 -18.50 -25.34 -20.53
C SER A 263 -19.13 -23.96 -20.57
N ALA A 264 -19.86 -23.75 -21.68
CA ALA A 264 -20.95 -22.81 -21.92
C ALA A 264 -20.89 -21.42 -21.26
N SER A 265 -20.86 -20.41 -22.12
CA SER A 265 -21.39 -19.07 -21.83
C SER A 265 -22.75 -19.18 -21.15
N THR A 266 -22.77 -18.98 -19.84
CA THR A 266 -23.98 -18.57 -19.12
C THR A 266 -23.89 -17.06 -19.01
N THR A 267 -24.62 -16.37 -19.88
CA THR A 267 -24.88 -14.94 -19.79
C THR A 267 -25.45 -14.64 -18.41
N VAL A 268 -24.65 -14.01 -17.55
CA VAL A 268 -25.14 -13.40 -16.32
C VAL A 268 -25.85 -12.11 -16.73
N THR A 269 -27.13 -12.23 -17.05
CA THR A 269 -28.03 -11.08 -17.11
C THR A 269 -28.31 -10.67 -15.68
N SER A 270 -27.71 -9.55 -15.25
CA SER A 270 -28.12 -8.87 -14.01
C SER A 270 -29.56 -8.40 -14.14
N GLN A 271 -30.52 -9.22 -13.69
CA GLN A 271 -31.90 -8.80 -13.46
C GLN A 271 -31.94 -7.91 -12.20
N ASN A 272 -31.84 -6.60 -12.40
CA ASN A 272 -32.43 -5.64 -11.48
C ASN A 272 -33.93 -5.62 -11.73
N THR A 273 -34.69 -6.37 -10.94
CA THR A 273 -36.16 -6.35 -10.93
C THR A 273 -36.63 -5.03 -10.31
N ALA A 274 -36.94 -4.06 -11.16
CA ALA A 274 -37.64 -2.85 -10.77
C ALA A 274 -39.14 -3.16 -10.61
N THR A 275 -39.59 -3.34 -9.37
CA THR A 275 -41.02 -3.44 -9.04
C THR A 275 -41.62 -2.04 -9.04
N THR A 276 -42.30 -1.65 -10.12
CA THR A 276 -43.16 -0.46 -10.17
C THR A 276 -44.39 -0.68 -9.29
N LYS A 277 -44.38 -0.13 -8.07
CA LYS A 277 -45.61 0.17 -7.32
C LYS A 277 -46.02 1.61 -7.61
N SER A 278 -47.25 1.74 -8.08
CA SER A 278 -48.02 2.96 -8.32
C SER A 278 -48.03 3.91 -7.13
N VAL A 279 -47.67 5.17 -7.39
CA VAL A 279 -47.68 6.30 -6.44
C VAL A 279 -49.11 6.84 -6.28
N PRO A 280 -49.63 7.00 -5.05
CA PRO A 280 -50.79 7.84 -4.79
C PRO A 280 -50.40 9.33 -4.70
N ARG A 281 -51.31 10.16 -5.22
CA ARG A 281 -51.34 11.63 -5.22
C ARG A 281 -50.91 12.27 -3.88
N PRO A 282 -50.07 13.32 -3.87
CA PRO A 282 -49.68 14.00 -2.65
C PRO A 282 -50.78 14.96 -2.16
N THR A 283 -51.24 14.73 -0.94
CA THR A 283 -52.03 15.69 -0.15
C THR A 283 -51.09 16.70 0.51
N ALA A 284 -51.45 17.97 0.47
CA ALA A 284 -50.71 19.08 1.07
C ALA A 284 -50.42 18.81 2.56
N THR A 285 -49.14 18.81 2.94
CA THR A 285 -48.70 18.71 4.34
C THR A 285 -47.91 19.95 4.74
N ALA A 286 -48.10 20.35 6.00
CA ALA A 286 -47.84 21.66 6.56
C ALA A 286 -46.38 22.16 6.47
N LYS A 287 -46.27 23.50 6.45
CA LYS A 287 -45.02 24.28 6.48
C LYS A 287 -44.13 23.84 7.66
N PRO A 288 -42.84 23.53 7.44
CA PRO A 288 -41.94 23.13 8.51
C PRO A 288 -41.73 24.27 9.54
N PRO A 289 -41.58 23.94 10.83
CA PRO A 289 -41.30 24.94 11.85
C PRO A 289 -39.93 25.59 11.60
N LYS A 290 -39.86 26.88 11.93
CA LYS A 290 -38.68 27.72 11.76
C LYS A 290 -37.48 27.11 12.51
N PRO A 291 -36.26 27.08 11.92
CA PRO A 291 -35.07 26.58 12.61
C PRO A 291 -34.85 27.34 13.93
N PRO A 292 -34.41 26.66 15.01
CA PRO A 292 -34.03 27.35 16.22
C PRO A 292 -32.86 28.30 15.94
N THR A 293 -32.98 29.52 16.45
CA THR A 293 -31.95 30.56 16.38
C THR A 293 -30.65 30.04 17.03
N PRO A 294 -29.48 30.26 16.43
CA PRO A 294 -28.21 29.85 17.03
C PRO A 294 -28.04 30.50 18.40
N VAL A 295 -27.85 29.67 19.43
CA VAL A 295 -27.44 30.15 20.76
C VAL A 295 -25.96 30.49 20.67
N THR A 296 -25.64 31.78 20.76
CA THR A 296 -24.26 32.26 20.85
C THR A 296 -23.65 31.71 22.15
N PRO A 297 -22.56 30.94 22.10
CA PRO A 297 -21.87 30.50 23.31
C PRO A 297 -21.33 31.73 24.07
N PRO A 298 -21.31 31.69 25.42
CA PRO A 298 -20.76 32.77 26.22
C PRO A 298 -19.28 33.00 25.87
N ALA A 299 -18.90 34.27 25.78
CA ALA A 299 -17.54 34.69 25.47
C ALA A 299 -16.55 34.01 26.41
N GLY A 300 -15.61 33.24 25.84
CA GLY A 300 -14.50 32.67 26.60
C GLY A 300 -13.62 33.76 27.21
N PRO A 301 -12.85 33.42 28.26
CA PRO A 301 -11.90 34.35 28.86
C PRO A 301 -10.89 34.84 27.82
N PRO A 302 -10.44 36.11 27.92
CA PRO A 302 -9.47 36.67 27.00
C PRO A 302 -8.17 35.84 27.00
N PRO A 303 -7.53 35.67 25.83
CA PRO A 303 -6.28 34.91 25.74
C PRO A 303 -5.21 35.51 26.64
N ALA A 304 -4.50 34.64 27.36
CA ALA A 304 -3.35 35.03 28.17
C ALA A 304 -2.33 35.74 27.27
N GLY A 305 -1.90 36.93 27.70
CA GLY A 305 -0.88 37.70 26.99
C GLY A 305 0.42 36.92 26.81
N PRO A 306 1.25 37.30 25.83
CA PRO A 306 2.50 36.62 25.54
C PRO A 306 3.42 36.61 26.77
N PRO A 307 4.15 35.50 27.01
CA PRO A 307 5.08 35.40 28.13
C PRO A 307 6.17 36.48 28.02
N LYS A 308 6.52 37.08 29.17
CA LYS A 308 7.61 38.05 29.26
C LYS A 308 8.92 37.41 28.78
N PRO A 309 9.72 38.11 27.96
CA PRO A 309 11.02 37.62 27.55
C PRO A 309 11.93 37.40 28.78
N PRO A 310 12.79 36.37 28.75
CA PRO A 310 13.73 36.11 29.83
C PRO A 310 14.72 37.29 29.98
N PRO A 311 15.22 37.54 31.21
CA PRO A 311 16.20 38.58 31.45
C PRO A 311 17.49 38.30 30.67
N SER A 312 18.07 39.35 30.11
CA SER A 312 19.32 39.28 29.34
C SER A 312 20.46 38.69 30.19
N PRO A 313 21.37 37.89 29.58
CA PRO A 313 22.53 37.36 30.29
C PRO A 313 23.43 38.48 30.86
N PRO A 314 24.11 38.23 32.00
CA PRO A 314 25.10 39.15 32.54
C PRO A 314 26.23 39.40 31.51
N LYS A 315 26.63 40.66 31.35
CA LYS A 315 27.79 41.00 30.52
C LYS A 315 29.06 40.39 31.11
N PRO A 316 29.94 39.78 30.28
CA PRO A 316 31.22 39.26 30.77
C PRO A 316 32.10 40.40 31.30
N PRO A 317 32.89 40.14 32.36
CA PRO A 317 33.80 41.12 32.94
C PRO A 317 34.87 41.53 31.92
N LYS A 318 35.22 42.83 31.94
CA LYS A 318 36.30 43.36 31.12
C LYS A 318 37.64 42.71 31.52
N PRO A 319 38.53 42.40 30.56
CA PRO A 319 39.87 41.92 30.88
C PRO A 319 40.65 42.99 31.66
N PRO A 320 41.50 42.60 32.62
CA PRO A 320 42.41 43.52 33.29
C PRO A 320 43.42 44.08 32.29
N SER A 321 43.73 45.38 32.45
CA SER A 321 44.74 46.11 31.68
C SER A 321 46.14 45.87 32.21
#